data_AF-A0A6L7JCB8-F1
#
_entry.id   AF-A0A6L7JCB8-F1
#
_cell.length_a   1.000
_cell.length_b   1.000
_cell.length_c   1.000
_cell.angle_alpha   90.00
_cell.angle_beta   90.00
_cell.angle_gamma   90.00
#
_symmetry.space_group_name_H-M   'P 1'
#
loop_
_entity.id
_entity.type
_entity.pdbx_description
1 polymer ?
#
loop_
_entity_poly.entity_id
_entity_poly.type
_entity_poly.pdbx_seq_one_letter_code
_entity_poly.pdbx_strand_id
1 'polypeptide(L)'
;MPMALQLARPRSNRHNQMRFFDQIRSVSPRRLRFAKALGSARDGDVAALRKSLASHPGTVHTRVRENSLLEWLTQPGFAPPHPRIVEVLIEAGAELDRALNLAGCWNLPELCEQLLAAGADPAAQADAGITPLESAAMHSSKEAADVLVGLGLHRPSLWLAAASGQLQAVRDWVSPGLTLRRDPGPYRPNWADVGRPAGEPNTADVGEIIGEAFVFAALNDRRSVVEHLLQIGVDVDSRPYRNTTALHFAIQFHRHEMVGFLLERRASVSIRDDVFGAEAKDWAEACRDGSPASGEILRLLEAAGSD
;
A
#
# COMPACT_ATOMS: atom_id res chain seq x y z
N MET A 1 5.20 5.39 -25.80
CA MET A 1 4.87 4.44 -24.71
C MET A 1 4.23 5.25 -23.60
N PRO A 2 2.92 5.16 -23.35
CA PRO A 2 2.27 6.06 -22.41
C PRO A 2 2.66 5.70 -20.96
N MET A 3 2.96 6.76 -20.21
CA MET A 3 3.46 6.87 -18.83
C MET A 3 2.70 6.11 -17.71
N ALA A 4 1.73 5.26 -18.01
CA ALA A 4 0.79 4.72 -17.01
C ALA A 4 1.31 3.48 -16.23
N LEU A 5 2.41 2.86 -16.67
CA LEU A 5 3.06 1.75 -15.95
C LEU A 5 3.97 2.21 -14.79
N GLN A 6 4.04 3.51 -14.50
CA GLN A 6 4.79 4.06 -13.37
C GLN A 6 4.09 3.95 -12.00
N LEU A 7 2.87 3.38 -11.95
CA LEU A 7 2.15 3.11 -10.69
C LEU A 7 2.54 1.77 -10.04
N ALA A 8 3.34 0.93 -10.70
CA ALA A 8 3.88 -0.30 -10.15
C ALA A 8 5.25 -0.05 -9.51
N ARG A 9 5.24 0.53 -8.29
CA ARG A 9 6.42 0.92 -7.49
C ARG A 9 7.40 1.90 -8.19
N PRO A 10 7.89 2.94 -7.52
CA PRO A 10 8.92 3.77 -8.11
C PRO A 10 10.18 2.95 -8.33
N ARG A 11 10.65 2.88 -9.58
CA ARG A 11 12.02 2.45 -9.88
C ARG A 11 12.97 3.24 -8.99
N SER A 12 13.63 2.55 -8.05
CA SER A 12 14.77 3.07 -7.31
C SER A 12 15.85 3.48 -8.32
N ASN A 13 15.85 4.75 -8.72
CA ASN A 13 16.87 5.28 -9.59
C ASN A 13 17.80 6.16 -8.76
N ARG A 14 18.89 5.58 -8.23
CA ARG A 14 19.95 6.30 -7.49
C ARG A 14 20.45 7.54 -8.25
N HIS A 15 20.36 7.56 -9.57
CA HIS A 15 20.70 8.71 -10.41
C HIS A 15 19.76 9.92 -10.24
N ASN A 16 18.48 9.71 -9.90
CA ASN A 16 17.54 10.80 -9.58
C ASN A 16 17.76 11.36 -8.15
N GLN A 17 18.34 10.56 -7.25
CA GLN A 17 18.65 10.97 -5.87
C GLN A 17 19.84 11.94 -5.78
N MET A 18 20.85 11.80 -6.64
CA MET A 18 21.96 12.76 -6.69
C MET A 18 21.50 14.13 -7.22
N ARG A 19 20.66 14.16 -8.27
CA ARG A 19 20.08 15.42 -8.80
C ARG A 19 19.10 16.09 -7.82
N PHE A 20 18.52 15.36 -6.87
CA PHE A 20 17.60 15.85 -5.84
C PHE A 20 18.27 16.77 -4.82
N PHE A 21 19.45 16.41 -4.30
CA PHE A 21 20.22 17.28 -3.41
C PHE A 21 20.75 18.53 -4.13
N ASP A 22 21.05 18.41 -5.41
CA ASP A 22 21.46 19.55 -6.25
C ASP A 22 20.29 20.50 -6.59
N GLN A 23 19.05 20.00 -6.64
CA GLN A 23 17.86 20.85 -6.83
C GLN A 23 17.32 21.50 -5.55
N ILE A 24 17.58 20.90 -4.37
CA ILE A 24 17.34 21.57 -3.06
C ILE A 24 18.33 22.71 -2.84
N ARG A 25 19.48 22.70 -3.53
CA ARG A 25 20.52 23.74 -3.42
C ARG A 25 20.17 25.08 -4.07
N SER A 26 18.95 25.24 -4.58
CA SER A 26 18.40 26.58 -4.77
C SER A 26 17.59 27.00 -3.53
N VAL A 27 17.83 28.22 -3.02
CA VAL A 27 16.86 29.02 -2.25
C VAL A 27 16.74 28.75 -0.73
N SER A 28 17.04 29.79 0.06
CA SER A 28 16.76 30.05 1.50
C SER A 28 17.55 29.27 2.59
N PRO A 29 18.00 29.96 3.67
CA PRO A 29 18.66 29.32 4.83
C PRO A 29 17.83 28.21 5.50
N ARG A 30 16.49 28.32 5.47
CA ARG A 30 15.57 27.32 6.03
C ARG A 30 15.69 25.98 5.31
N ARG A 31 15.70 25.98 3.97
CA ARG A 31 15.86 24.74 3.17
C ARG A 31 17.24 24.13 3.32
N LEU A 32 18.29 24.94 3.49
CA LEU A 32 19.63 24.42 3.74
C LEU A 32 19.72 23.68 5.08
N ARG A 33 19.12 24.23 6.15
CA ARG A 33 19.03 23.57 7.46
C ARG A 33 18.26 22.26 7.38
N PHE A 34 17.11 22.28 6.69
CA PHE A 34 16.32 21.08 6.44
C PHE A 34 17.13 20.00 5.71
N ALA A 35 17.79 20.36 4.60
CA ALA A 35 18.61 19.43 3.81
C ALA A 35 19.75 18.81 4.64
N LYS A 36 20.40 19.60 5.49
CA LYS A 36 21.44 19.12 6.40
C LYS A 36 20.88 18.12 7.42
N ALA A 37 19.76 18.45 8.07
CA ALA A 37 19.12 17.56 9.04
C ALA A 37 18.64 16.26 8.36
N LEU A 38 18.03 16.35 7.19
CA LEU A 38 17.61 15.19 6.41
C LEU A 38 18.80 14.32 5.98
N GLY A 39 19.94 14.93 5.61
CA GLY A 39 21.18 14.22 5.33
C GLY A 39 21.66 13.41 6.54
N SER A 40 21.75 14.03 7.71
CA SER A 40 22.11 13.33 8.95
C SER A 40 21.13 12.20 9.31
N ALA A 41 19.82 12.44 9.14
CA ALA A 41 18.80 11.43 9.37
C ALA A 41 18.93 10.23 8.42
N ARG A 42 19.13 10.48 7.13
CA ARG A 42 19.35 9.45 6.10
C ARG A 42 20.60 8.63 6.38
N ASP A 43 21.68 9.28 6.80
CA ASP A 43 22.98 8.64 7.00
C ASP A 43 23.07 7.94 8.37
N GLY A 44 22.01 7.98 9.19
CA GLY A 44 21.99 7.36 10.52
C GLY A 44 22.82 8.12 11.57
N ASP A 45 23.26 9.35 11.29
CA ASP A 45 24.06 10.16 12.20
C ASP A 45 23.19 10.84 13.25
N VAL A 46 22.90 10.07 14.31
CA VAL A 46 22.11 10.50 15.48
C VAL A 46 22.70 11.75 16.12
N ALA A 47 24.03 11.82 16.27
CA ALA A 47 24.69 12.93 16.93
C ALA A 47 24.57 14.23 16.13
N ALA A 48 24.80 14.18 14.81
CA ALA A 48 24.64 15.34 13.95
C ALA A 48 23.17 15.78 13.84
N LEU A 49 22.22 14.84 13.79
CA LEU A 49 20.79 15.17 13.77
C LEU A 49 20.37 15.88 15.06
N ARG A 50 20.72 15.32 16.24
CA ARG A 50 20.45 15.97 17.55
C ARG A 50 21.04 17.37 17.61
N LYS A 51 22.30 17.54 17.20
CA LYS A 51 22.94 18.86 17.14
C LYS A 51 22.20 19.84 16.22
N SER A 52 21.75 19.37 15.06
CA SER A 52 21.02 20.18 14.09
C SER A 52 19.69 20.68 14.66
N LEU A 53 18.90 19.78 15.27
CA LEU A 53 17.60 20.08 15.86
C LEU A 53 17.72 20.91 17.14
N ALA A 54 18.72 20.67 17.98
CA ALA A 54 18.98 21.52 19.15
C ALA A 54 19.30 22.97 18.76
N SER A 55 20.05 23.14 17.66
CA SER A 55 20.40 24.48 17.15
C SER A 55 19.20 25.17 16.47
N HIS A 56 18.28 24.40 15.90
CA HIS A 56 17.13 24.90 15.14
C HIS A 56 15.90 23.99 15.32
N PRO A 57 15.18 24.06 16.46
CA PRO A 57 14.11 23.10 16.78
C PRO A 57 12.98 23.08 15.74
N GLY A 58 12.59 24.24 15.21
CA GLY A 58 11.54 24.37 14.18
C GLY A 58 11.87 23.70 12.83
N THR A 59 13.08 23.15 12.65
CA THR A 59 13.42 22.35 11.47
C THR A 59 12.60 21.05 11.41
N VAL A 60 12.21 20.46 12.54
CA VAL A 60 11.40 19.22 12.57
C VAL A 60 10.02 19.41 11.92
N HIS A 61 9.40 20.59 12.09
CA HIS A 61 8.11 20.95 11.50
C HIS A 61 8.21 21.59 10.11
N THR A 62 9.43 21.76 9.57
CA THR A 62 9.59 22.34 8.25
C THR A 62 9.20 21.33 7.18
N ARG A 63 8.32 21.73 6.28
CA ARG A 63 7.94 20.94 5.10
C ARG A 63 8.72 21.38 3.87
N VAL A 64 9.22 20.41 3.12
CA VAL A 64 9.84 20.62 1.80
C VAL A 64 9.19 19.65 0.81
N ARG A 65 8.51 20.21 -0.20
CA ARG A 65 7.62 19.45 -1.12
C ARG A 65 6.59 18.65 -0.33
N GLU A 66 5.85 19.33 0.54
CA GLU A 66 4.83 18.79 1.46
C GLU A 66 5.31 17.84 2.57
N ASN A 67 6.54 17.34 2.52
CA ASN A 67 7.04 16.36 3.50
C ASN A 67 7.88 16.99 4.62
N SER A 68 7.62 16.60 5.86
CA SER A 68 8.47 16.82 7.03
C SER A 68 9.72 15.91 7.02
N LEU A 69 10.64 16.07 7.98
CA LEU A 69 11.83 15.20 8.07
C LEU A 69 11.44 13.72 8.21
N LEU A 70 10.48 13.42 9.08
CA LEU A 70 10.02 12.05 9.33
C LEU A 70 9.32 11.46 8.09
N GLU A 71 8.47 12.24 7.43
CA GLU A 71 7.76 11.84 6.21
C GLU A 71 8.70 11.64 5.01
N TRP A 72 9.83 12.36 4.95
CA TRP A 72 10.86 12.11 3.94
C TRP A 72 11.54 10.75 4.10
N LEU A 73 11.70 10.28 5.34
CA LEU A 73 12.34 8.99 5.62
C LEU A 73 11.47 7.78 5.22
N THR A 74 10.17 7.98 5.00
CA THR A 74 9.30 6.92 4.47
C THR A 74 9.38 6.78 2.96
N GLN A 75 9.97 7.75 2.25
CA GLN A 75 9.86 7.82 0.81
C GLN A 75 10.68 6.71 0.12
N PRO A 76 10.19 6.18 -1.01
CA PRO A 76 10.91 5.16 -1.75
C PRO A 76 12.30 5.60 -2.19
N GLY A 77 13.26 4.72 -1.98
CA GLY A 77 14.67 4.97 -2.24
C GLY A 77 15.45 5.44 -1.01
N PHE A 78 14.78 5.76 0.10
CA PHE A 78 15.42 5.71 1.41
C PHE A 78 15.46 4.26 1.91
N ALA A 79 16.52 3.90 2.62
CA ALA A 79 16.47 2.69 3.44
C ALA A 79 15.46 2.90 4.57
N PRO A 80 14.85 1.82 5.12
CA PRO A 80 14.03 1.94 6.32
C PRO A 80 14.76 2.77 7.40
N PRO A 81 14.08 3.75 8.02
CA PRO A 81 14.76 4.66 8.93
C PRO A 81 15.30 3.94 10.15
N HIS A 82 16.52 4.28 10.54
CA HIS A 82 17.13 3.73 11.74
C HIS A 82 16.30 4.11 12.99
N PRO A 83 15.95 3.18 13.90
CA PRO A 83 15.06 3.45 15.03
C PRO A 83 15.48 4.63 15.92
N ARG A 84 16.78 4.80 16.15
CA ARG A 84 17.32 5.95 16.91
C ARG A 84 17.13 7.30 16.21
N ILE A 85 17.09 7.33 14.88
CA ILE A 85 16.78 8.57 14.13
C ILE A 85 15.31 8.92 14.30
N VAL A 86 14.43 7.93 14.23
CA VAL A 86 12.99 8.11 14.45
C VAL A 86 12.73 8.63 15.87
N GLU A 87 13.36 8.03 16.89
CA GLU A 87 13.27 8.51 18.28
C GLU A 87 13.69 9.98 18.40
N VAL A 88 14.82 10.39 17.81
CA VAL A 88 15.26 11.79 17.84
C VAL A 88 14.22 12.74 17.24
N LEU A 89 13.56 12.33 16.16
CA LEU A 89 12.53 13.14 15.52
C LEU A 89 11.26 13.20 16.37
N ILE A 90 10.85 12.10 17.00
CA ILE A 90 9.73 12.04 17.94
C ILE A 90 10.01 12.95 19.14
N GLU A 91 11.16 12.82 19.78
CA GLU A 91 11.59 13.67 20.92
C GLU A 91 11.64 15.16 20.55
N ALA A 92 11.96 15.46 19.29
CA ALA A 92 11.96 16.83 18.78
C ALA A 92 10.54 17.36 18.46
N GLY A 93 9.50 16.53 18.54
CA GLY A 93 8.11 16.91 18.30
C GLY A 93 7.63 16.69 16.86
N ALA A 94 8.14 15.69 16.15
CA ALA A 94 7.63 15.35 14.82
C ALA A 94 6.14 14.98 14.84
N GLU A 95 5.40 15.40 13.81
CA GLU A 95 4.01 14.98 13.57
C GLU A 95 4.01 13.51 13.10
N LEU A 96 3.23 12.66 13.77
CA LEU A 96 3.33 11.20 13.60
C LEU A 96 2.25 10.63 12.66
N ASP A 97 1.04 11.16 12.69
CA ASP A 97 -0.14 10.56 12.05
C ASP A 97 0.00 10.42 10.53
N ARG A 98 0.51 11.48 9.88
CA ARG A 98 0.82 11.46 8.45
C ARG A 98 1.97 10.50 8.14
N ALA A 99 2.99 10.46 8.99
CA ALA A 99 4.11 9.54 8.82
C ALA A 99 3.67 8.07 8.97
N LEU A 100 2.72 7.78 9.87
CA LEU A 100 2.13 6.46 10.03
C LEU A 100 1.35 6.04 8.78
N ASN A 101 0.56 6.94 8.19
CA ASN A 101 -0.12 6.71 6.92
C ASN A 101 0.84 6.37 5.77
N LEU A 102 1.98 7.09 5.69
CA LEU A 102 3.02 6.82 4.70
C LEU A 102 3.79 5.52 5.00
N ALA A 103 4.04 5.20 6.27
CA ALA A 103 4.66 3.95 6.68
C ALA A 103 3.80 2.74 6.29
N GLY A 104 2.47 2.85 6.45
CA GLY A 104 1.51 1.87 5.94
C GLY A 104 1.56 1.73 4.43
N CYS A 105 1.56 2.85 3.70
CA CYS A 105 1.68 2.86 2.23
C CYS A 105 2.92 2.13 1.72
N TRP A 106 4.09 2.38 2.33
CA TRP A 106 5.38 1.84 1.88
C TRP A 106 5.80 0.52 2.56
N ASN A 107 4.89 -0.10 3.31
CA ASN A 107 5.12 -1.37 3.99
C ASN A 107 6.31 -1.36 4.95
N LEU A 108 6.33 -0.39 5.87
CA LEU A 108 7.36 -0.20 6.89
C LEU A 108 6.82 -0.61 8.28
N PRO A 109 6.71 -1.93 8.59
CA PRO A 109 6.06 -2.41 9.82
C PRO A 109 6.77 -1.93 11.09
N GLU A 110 8.10 -1.95 11.15
CA GLU A 110 8.85 -1.54 12.35
C GLU A 110 8.72 -0.02 12.61
N LEU A 111 8.55 0.78 11.55
CA LEU A 111 8.24 2.19 11.69
C LEU A 111 6.80 2.38 12.19
N CYS A 112 5.84 1.60 11.69
CA CYS A 112 4.47 1.62 12.20
C CYS A 112 4.47 1.33 13.71
N GLU A 113 5.15 0.27 14.16
CA GLU A 113 5.27 -0.07 15.58
C GLU A 113 5.84 1.09 16.42
N GLN A 114 6.93 1.70 15.96
CA GLN A 114 7.55 2.82 16.69
C GLN A 114 6.66 4.06 16.77
N LEU A 115 5.98 4.40 15.69
CA LEU A 115 5.07 5.56 15.67
C LEU A 115 3.85 5.33 16.56
N LEU A 116 3.27 4.12 16.52
CA LEU A 116 2.16 3.72 17.39
C LEU A 116 2.58 3.73 18.87
N ALA A 117 3.76 3.19 19.19
CA ALA A 117 4.30 3.24 20.55
C ALA A 117 4.54 4.67 21.05
N ALA A 118 4.78 5.61 20.14
CA ALA A 118 4.92 7.04 20.43
C ALA A 118 3.59 7.81 20.44
N GLY A 119 2.46 7.13 20.26
CA GLY A 119 1.13 7.73 20.35
C GLY A 119 0.58 8.31 19.04
N ALA A 120 1.10 7.90 17.88
CA ALA A 120 0.44 8.17 16.60
C ALA A 120 -0.98 7.60 16.60
N ASP A 121 -1.95 8.37 16.08
CA ASP A 121 -3.34 7.93 16.03
C ASP A 121 -3.55 6.94 14.85
N PRO A 122 -3.87 5.66 15.11
CA PRO A 122 -4.11 4.68 14.06
C PRO A 122 -5.41 4.93 13.27
N ALA A 123 -6.28 5.82 13.75
CA ALA A 123 -7.50 6.23 13.05
C ALA A 123 -7.34 7.55 12.28
N ALA A 124 -6.19 8.22 12.37
CA ALA A 124 -5.99 9.51 11.73
C ALA A 124 -6.04 9.40 10.21
N GLN A 125 -6.84 10.27 9.61
CA GLN A 125 -7.00 10.35 8.17
C GLN A 125 -6.01 11.35 7.58
N ALA A 126 -5.10 10.87 6.73
CA ALA A 126 -4.15 11.75 6.01
C ALA A 126 -4.85 12.50 4.85
N ASP A 127 -4.09 13.17 3.96
CA ASP A 127 -4.64 14.03 2.88
C ASP A 127 -5.70 13.35 2.00
N ALA A 128 -5.60 12.03 1.85
CA ALA A 128 -6.52 11.23 1.06
C ALA A 128 -7.81 10.83 1.80
N GLY A 129 -8.01 11.25 3.05
CA GLY A 129 -9.20 10.89 3.83
C GLY A 129 -9.23 9.42 4.29
N ILE A 130 -8.09 8.73 4.20
CA ILE A 130 -7.94 7.32 4.56
C ILE A 130 -7.03 7.16 5.78
N THR A 131 -7.28 6.11 6.53
CA THR A 131 -6.48 5.67 7.69
C THR A 131 -5.21 4.95 7.23
N PRO A 132 -4.21 4.77 8.12
CA PRO A 132 -3.02 4.00 7.81
C PRO A 132 -3.30 2.57 7.36
N LEU A 133 -4.29 1.90 7.97
CA LEU A 133 -4.65 0.52 7.60
C LEU A 133 -5.29 0.46 6.20
N GLU A 134 -6.16 1.42 5.88
CA GLU A 134 -6.76 1.54 4.54
C GLU A 134 -5.69 1.84 3.48
N SER A 135 -4.73 2.72 3.81
CA SER A 135 -3.55 2.99 2.98
C SER A 135 -2.72 1.72 2.74
N ALA A 136 -2.39 0.96 3.79
CA ALA A 136 -1.65 -0.30 3.67
C ALA A 136 -2.41 -1.34 2.81
N ALA A 137 -3.71 -1.49 3.04
CA ALA A 137 -4.58 -2.40 2.31
C ALA A 137 -4.64 -2.09 0.81
N MET A 138 -4.58 -0.82 0.41
CA MET A 138 -4.60 -0.43 -1.01
C MET A 138 -3.25 -0.59 -1.73
N HIS A 139 -2.16 -0.74 -0.99
CA HIS A 139 -0.80 -0.82 -1.55
C HIS A 139 -0.17 -2.22 -1.45
N SER A 140 -0.93 -3.24 -1.05
CA SER A 140 -0.41 -4.58 -0.79
C SER A 140 0.65 -4.58 0.31
N SER A 141 0.54 -3.70 1.30
CA SER A 141 1.50 -3.57 2.40
C SER A 141 1.12 -4.51 3.54
N LYS A 142 1.24 -5.82 3.28
CA LYS A 142 0.74 -6.90 4.14
C LYS A 142 1.29 -6.82 5.56
N GLU A 143 2.61 -6.67 5.70
CA GLU A 143 3.31 -6.67 6.98
C GLU A 143 2.95 -5.42 7.81
N ALA A 144 2.88 -4.25 7.19
CA ALA A 144 2.39 -3.06 7.87
C ALA A 144 0.90 -3.17 8.25
N ALA A 145 0.08 -3.77 7.38
CA ALA A 145 -1.33 -4.04 7.69
C ALA A 145 -1.49 -5.00 8.89
N ASP A 146 -0.60 -5.97 9.06
CA ASP A 146 -0.60 -6.89 10.21
C ASP A 146 -0.30 -6.16 11.54
N VAL A 147 0.63 -5.21 11.53
CA VAL A 147 0.89 -4.34 12.69
C VAL A 147 -0.34 -3.48 12.99
N LEU A 148 -0.85 -2.78 11.97
CA LEU A 148 -1.92 -1.79 12.11
C LEU A 148 -3.24 -2.41 12.57
N VAL A 149 -3.62 -3.57 12.01
CA VAL A 149 -4.87 -4.25 12.39
C VAL A 149 -4.85 -4.78 13.82
N GLY A 150 -3.67 -4.91 14.44
CA GLY A 150 -3.52 -5.26 15.86
C GLY A 150 -4.17 -4.26 16.82
N LEU A 151 -4.42 -3.02 16.37
CA LEU A 151 -5.15 -1.99 17.12
C LEU A 151 -6.65 -1.92 16.76
N GLY A 152 -7.11 -2.83 15.90
CA GLY A 152 -8.46 -2.88 15.37
C GLY A 152 -8.58 -2.27 13.97
N LEU A 153 -9.79 -2.34 13.42
CA LEU A 153 -10.05 -1.82 12.06
C LEU A 153 -10.24 -0.29 12.03
N HIS A 154 -10.59 0.34 13.16
CA HIS A 154 -10.94 1.76 13.34
C HIS A 154 -12.13 2.28 12.50
N ARG A 155 -12.21 1.95 11.21
CA ARG A 155 -13.35 2.10 10.30
C ARG A 155 -13.78 0.73 9.77
N PRO A 156 -14.44 -0.10 10.60
CA PRO A 156 -14.74 -1.49 10.25
C PRO A 156 -15.59 -1.57 8.98
N SER A 157 -15.07 -2.31 8.00
CA SER A 157 -15.74 -2.57 6.73
C SER A 157 -15.37 -3.97 6.23
N LEU A 158 -16.23 -4.55 5.40
CA LEU A 158 -16.02 -5.90 4.86
C LEU A 158 -14.71 -5.98 4.06
N TRP A 159 -14.46 -5.02 3.18
CA TRP A 159 -13.25 -5.04 2.35
C TRP A 159 -11.98 -4.89 3.18
N LEU A 160 -11.98 -4.04 4.22
CA LEU A 160 -10.83 -3.84 5.08
C LEU A 160 -10.56 -5.08 5.94
N ALA A 161 -11.61 -5.69 6.49
CA ALA A 161 -11.49 -6.97 7.19
C ALA A 161 -10.88 -8.05 6.29
N ALA A 162 -11.30 -8.10 5.02
CA ALA A 162 -10.77 -9.05 4.05
C ALA A 162 -9.30 -8.75 3.69
N ALA A 163 -8.96 -7.49 3.40
CA ALA A 163 -7.63 -7.03 3.07
C ALA A 163 -6.61 -7.26 4.21
N SER A 164 -7.06 -7.10 5.45
CA SER A 164 -6.24 -7.29 6.66
C SER A 164 -6.28 -8.74 7.18
N GLY A 165 -6.88 -9.69 6.45
CA GLY A 165 -6.83 -11.11 6.80
C GLY A 165 -7.73 -11.53 7.98
N GLN A 166 -8.69 -10.69 8.37
CA GLN A 166 -9.59 -10.93 9.50
C GLN A 166 -10.72 -11.90 9.13
N LEU A 167 -10.36 -13.17 8.90
CA LEU A 167 -11.27 -14.22 8.41
C LEU A 167 -12.54 -14.36 9.25
N GLN A 168 -12.42 -14.31 10.58
CA GLN A 168 -13.61 -14.44 11.42
C GLN A 168 -14.55 -13.25 11.24
N ALA A 169 -14.01 -12.03 11.12
CA ALA A 169 -14.82 -10.86 10.88
C ALA A 169 -15.52 -10.93 9.51
N VAL A 170 -14.83 -11.43 8.47
CA VAL A 170 -15.41 -11.68 7.13
C VAL A 170 -16.58 -12.68 7.21
N ARG A 171 -16.44 -13.77 7.96
CA ARG A 171 -17.52 -14.76 8.19
C ARG A 171 -18.74 -14.15 8.88
N ASP A 172 -18.51 -13.18 9.75
CA ASP A 172 -19.59 -12.46 10.43
C ASP A 172 -20.28 -11.44 9.51
N TRP A 173 -19.62 -10.98 8.44
CA TRP A 173 -20.19 -10.06 7.44
C TRP A 173 -20.94 -10.77 6.31
N VAL A 174 -20.44 -11.90 5.81
CA VAL A 174 -20.99 -12.55 4.60
C VAL A 174 -21.33 -14.00 4.90
N SER A 175 -22.56 -14.42 4.61
CA SER A 175 -22.97 -15.84 4.69
C SER A 175 -22.73 -16.58 3.38
N PRO A 176 -22.74 -17.94 3.40
CA PRO A 176 -22.96 -18.73 2.19
C PRO A 176 -24.15 -18.20 1.38
N GLY A 177 -24.05 -18.24 0.05
CA GLY A 177 -25.04 -17.63 -0.84
C GLY A 177 -24.88 -16.12 -1.02
N LEU A 178 -23.69 -15.57 -0.75
CA LEU A 178 -23.31 -14.18 -1.01
C LEU A 178 -24.25 -13.13 -0.40
N THR A 179 -24.76 -13.40 0.80
CA THR A 179 -25.66 -12.47 1.50
C THR A 179 -24.92 -11.71 2.58
N LEU A 180 -25.05 -10.37 2.56
CA LEU A 180 -24.54 -9.50 3.62
C LEU A 180 -25.40 -9.63 4.88
N ARG A 181 -24.76 -9.86 6.02
CA ARG A 181 -25.40 -9.96 7.34
C ARG A 181 -25.56 -8.62 8.06
N ARG A 182 -24.81 -7.61 7.62
CA ARG A 182 -24.77 -6.26 8.20
C ARG A 182 -24.23 -5.28 7.17
N ASP A 183 -24.32 -3.99 7.49
CA ASP A 183 -23.73 -2.90 6.70
C ASP A 183 -22.24 -3.19 6.36
N PRO A 184 -21.82 -3.02 5.09
CA PRO A 184 -20.47 -3.35 4.65
C PRO A 184 -19.42 -2.35 5.13
N GLY A 185 -19.81 -1.29 5.82
CA GLY A 185 -18.95 -0.31 6.47
C GLY A 185 -19.06 1.08 5.86
N PRO A 186 -18.57 2.11 6.59
CA PRO A 186 -18.76 3.51 6.24
C PRO A 186 -17.86 4.01 5.10
N TYR A 187 -16.89 3.20 4.67
CA TYR A 187 -15.95 3.53 3.62
C TYR A 187 -15.70 2.34 2.73
N ARG A 188 -15.70 2.63 1.44
CA ARG A 188 -15.48 1.70 0.35
C ARG A 188 -14.26 2.19 -0.41
N PRO A 189 -13.33 1.29 -0.80
CA PRO A 189 -12.03 1.70 -1.30
C PRO A 189 -12.17 2.39 -2.66
N ASN A 190 -11.44 3.50 -2.83
CA ASN A 190 -11.43 4.28 -4.06
C ASN A 190 -9.99 4.47 -4.55
N TRP A 191 -9.70 3.97 -5.75
CA TRP A 191 -8.36 4.06 -6.32
C TRP A 191 -7.89 5.51 -6.55
N ALA A 192 -8.80 6.48 -6.65
CA ALA A 192 -8.45 7.91 -6.71
C ALA A 192 -7.74 8.41 -5.44
N ASP A 193 -8.09 7.85 -4.28
CA ASP A 193 -7.54 8.26 -2.99
C ASP A 193 -6.06 7.88 -2.88
N VAL A 194 -5.59 6.96 -3.72
CA VAL A 194 -4.18 6.56 -3.85
C VAL A 194 -3.55 7.01 -5.18
N GLY A 195 -4.12 8.03 -5.81
CA GLY A 195 -3.54 8.70 -6.98
C GLY A 195 -3.69 7.95 -8.30
N ARG A 196 -4.56 6.94 -8.38
CA ARG A 196 -4.93 6.30 -9.65
C ARG A 196 -6.12 7.04 -10.30
N PRO A 197 -6.36 6.90 -11.61
CA PRO A 197 -7.54 7.48 -12.22
C PRO A 197 -8.81 6.98 -11.53
N ALA A 198 -9.66 7.91 -11.08
CA ALA A 198 -10.94 7.60 -10.44
C ALA A 198 -11.74 6.62 -11.29
N GLY A 199 -12.29 5.58 -10.67
CA GLY A 199 -13.19 4.61 -11.29
C GLY A 199 -14.61 5.15 -11.44
N GLU A 200 -15.54 4.27 -11.82
CA GLU A 200 -16.96 4.56 -11.64
C GLU A 200 -17.30 4.65 -10.14
N PRO A 201 -18.32 5.42 -9.75
CA PRO A 201 -18.76 5.47 -8.37
C PRO A 201 -19.18 4.08 -7.86
N ASN A 202 -18.85 3.77 -6.61
CA ASN A 202 -19.26 2.53 -5.96
C ASN A 202 -20.79 2.35 -6.03
N THR A 203 -21.24 1.15 -6.39
CA THR A 203 -22.67 0.83 -6.39
C THR A 203 -23.11 0.20 -5.07
N ALA A 204 -24.43 0.05 -4.90
CA ALA A 204 -25.01 -0.71 -3.80
C ALA A 204 -25.16 -2.21 -4.13
N ASP A 205 -24.60 -2.66 -5.27
CA ASP A 205 -24.66 -4.06 -5.67
C ASP A 205 -23.88 -4.94 -4.69
N VAL A 206 -24.55 -5.97 -4.17
CA VAL A 206 -23.97 -6.87 -3.17
C VAL A 206 -22.83 -7.71 -3.76
N GLY A 207 -22.95 -8.09 -5.03
CA GLY A 207 -21.92 -8.84 -5.74
C GLY A 207 -20.63 -8.03 -5.89
N GLU A 208 -20.75 -6.75 -6.27
CA GLU A 208 -19.63 -5.80 -6.33
C GLU A 208 -18.98 -5.66 -4.95
N ILE A 209 -19.76 -5.35 -3.90
CA ILE A 209 -19.27 -5.18 -2.52
C ILE A 209 -18.45 -6.38 -2.04
N ILE A 210 -18.94 -7.60 -2.28
CA ILE A 210 -18.24 -8.83 -1.88
C ILE A 210 -17.04 -9.09 -2.81
N GLY A 211 -17.18 -8.82 -4.11
CA GLY A 211 -16.11 -8.91 -5.09
C GLY A 211 -14.91 -8.02 -4.75
N GLU A 212 -15.15 -6.86 -4.13
CA GLU A 212 -14.08 -5.96 -3.71
C GLU A 212 -13.33 -6.50 -2.51
N ALA A 213 -14.05 -7.06 -1.54
CA ALA A 213 -13.44 -7.76 -0.44
C ALA A 213 -12.56 -8.93 -0.92
N PHE A 214 -13.03 -9.67 -1.93
CA PHE A 214 -12.26 -10.73 -2.57
C PHE A 214 -10.99 -10.22 -3.26
N VAL A 215 -11.12 -9.18 -4.09
CA VAL A 215 -9.97 -8.57 -4.79
C VAL A 215 -8.93 -8.04 -3.80
N PHE A 216 -9.34 -7.32 -2.75
CA PHE A 216 -8.39 -6.78 -1.78
C PHE A 216 -7.77 -7.87 -0.88
N ALA A 217 -8.47 -8.97 -0.58
CA ALA A 217 -7.88 -10.13 0.08
C ALA A 217 -6.79 -10.77 -0.79
N ALA A 218 -7.05 -10.95 -2.09
CA ALA A 218 -6.06 -11.50 -3.02
C ALA A 218 -4.85 -10.56 -3.20
N LEU A 219 -5.10 -9.27 -3.38
CA LEU A 219 -4.07 -8.24 -3.48
C LEU A 219 -3.11 -8.24 -2.28
N ASN A 220 -3.64 -8.46 -1.07
CA ASN A 220 -2.86 -8.52 0.18
C ASN A 220 -2.41 -9.94 0.58
N ASP A 221 -2.53 -10.90 -0.33
CA ASP A 221 -2.08 -12.28 -0.10
C ASP A 221 -2.70 -12.93 1.16
N ARG A 222 -4.01 -12.68 1.37
CA ARG A 222 -4.81 -13.21 2.48
C ARG A 222 -5.49 -14.52 2.08
N ARG A 223 -4.67 -15.55 1.81
CA ARG A 223 -5.12 -16.85 1.27
C ARG A 223 -6.33 -17.46 1.99
N SER A 224 -6.36 -17.44 3.32
CA SER A 224 -7.47 -18.02 4.10
C SER A 224 -8.80 -17.29 3.87
N VAL A 225 -8.76 -15.97 3.67
CA VAL A 225 -9.93 -15.16 3.32
C VAL A 225 -10.37 -15.42 1.88
N VAL A 226 -9.43 -15.42 0.94
CA VAL A 226 -9.70 -15.72 -0.48
C VAL A 226 -10.34 -17.10 -0.63
N GLU A 227 -9.77 -18.12 0.01
CA GLU A 227 -10.30 -19.47 0.01
C GLU A 227 -11.72 -19.53 0.57
N HIS A 228 -11.98 -18.85 1.69
CA HIS A 228 -13.31 -18.82 2.28
C HIS A 228 -14.33 -18.12 1.35
N LEU A 229 -13.97 -16.99 0.74
CA LEU A 229 -14.83 -16.26 -0.19
C LEU A 229 -15.18 -17.11 -1.43
N LEU A 230 -14.23 -17.86 -1.97
CA LEU A 230 -14.50 -18.82 -3.05
C LEU A 230 -15.44 -19.95 -2.59
N GLN A 231 -15.25 -20.49 -1.37
CA GLN A 231 -16.12 -21.54 -0.81
C GLN A 231 -17.58 -21.10 -0.66
N ILE A 232 -17.84 -19.82 -0.40
CA ILE A 232 -19.20 -19.28 -0.29
C ILE A 232 -19.79 -18.83 -1.63
N GLY A 233 -19.05 -19.03 -2.73
CA GLY A 233 -19.54 -18.86 -4.10
C GLY A 233 -19.14 -17.57 -4.80
N VAL A 234 -18.14 -16.83 -4.29
CA VAL A 234 -17.62 -15.65 -5.01
C VAL A 234 -17.01 -16.11 -6.32
N ASP A 235 -17.35 -15.44 -7.42
CA ASP A 235 -16.74 -15.68 -8.72
C ASP A 235 -15.24 -15.35 -8.65
N VAL A 236 -14.39 -16.32 -9.00
CA VAL A 236 -12.93 -16.15 -9.03
C VAL A 236 -12.52 -15.01 -9.99
N ASP A 237 -13.36 -14.75 -11.00
CA ASP A 237 -13.18 -13.69 -11.98
C ASP A 237 -14.02 -12.44 -11.66
N SER A 238 -14.35 -12.21 -10.38
CA SER A 238 -15.01 -10.96 -9.93
C SER A 238 -14.25 -9.73 -10.42
N ARG A 239 -14.97 -8.74 -10.98
CA ARG A 239 -14.38 -7.52 -11.57
C ARG A 239 -15.01 -6.21 -11.07
N PRO A 240 -14.87 -5.88 -9.78
CA PRO A 240 -15.48 -4.66 -9.26
C PRO A 240 -14.79 -3.35 -9.72
N TYR A 241 -13.61 -3.44 -10.35
CA TYR A 241 -12.85 -2.26 -10.79
C TYR A 241 -12.51 -2.33 -12.27
N ARG A 242 -13.33 -1.74 -13.15
CA ARG A 242 -13.01 -1.58 -14.59
C ARG A 242 -12.54 -2.89 -15.25
N ASN A 243 -13.34 -3.93 -15.09
CA ASN A 243 -13.05 -5.28 -15.57
C ASN A 243 -11.71 -5.89 -15.06
N THR A 244 -11.12 -5.35 -13.99
CA THR A 244 -9.89 -5.87 -13.37
C THR A 244 -10.21 -6.94 -12.34
N THR A 245 -9.59 -8.11 -12.46
CA THR A 245 -9.78 -9.28 -11.59
C THR A 245 -8.75 -9.35 -10.46
N ALA A 246 -8.98 -10.25 -9.48
CA ALA A 246 -8.00 -10.58 -8.46
C ALA A 246 -6.66 -11.05 -9.04
N LEU A 247 -6.67 -11.79 -10.16
CA LEU A 247 -5.47 -12.26 -10.84
C LEU A 247 -4.60 -11.09 -11.34
N HIS A 248 -5.20 -10.09 -11.97
CA HIS A 248 -4.49 -8.88 -12.43
C HIS A 248 -3.78 -8.16 -11.27
N PHE A 249 -4.48 -7.96 -10.14
CA PHE A 249 -3.88 -7.32 -8.97
C PHE A 249 -2.79 -8.18 -8.32
N ALA A 250 -2.98 -9.49 -8.19
CA ALA A 250 -1.95 -10.40 -7.67
C ALA A 250 -0.67 -10.34 -8.52
N ILE A 251 -0.81 -10.25 -9.84
CA ILE A 251 0.31 -10.06 -10.78
C ILE A 251 1.01 -8.72 -10.56
N GLN A 252 0.25 -7.62 -10.51
CA GLN A 252 0.79 -6.25 -10.32
C GLN A 252 1.64 -6.12 -9.05
N PHE A 253 1.25 -6.80 -7.97
CA PHE A 253 1.96 -6.75 -6.68
C PHE A 253 2.90 -7.96 -6.44
N HIS A 254 3.19 -8.74 -7.48
CA HIS A 254 4.13 -9.87 -7.45
C HIS A 254 3.79 -10.96 -6.42
N ARG A 255 2.49 -11.20 -6.19
CA ARG A 255 1.98 -12.23 -5.27
C ARG A 255 1.92 -13.59 -5.96
N HIS A 256 3.08 -14.13 -6.33
CA HIS A 256 3.18 -15.36 -7.13
C HIS A 256 2.48 -16.58 -6.49
N GLU A 257 2.52 -16.74 -5.16
CA GLU A 257 1.76 -17.80 -4.47
C GLU A 257 0.24 -17.63 -4.62
N MET A 258 -0.26 -16.38 -4.53
CA MET A 258 -1.66 -16.07 -4.78
C MET A 258 -2.03 -16.24 -6.26
N VAL A 259 -1.15 -15.89 -7.19
CA VAL A 259 -1.34 -16.13 -8.62
C VAL A 259 -1.53 -17.63 -8.87
N GLY A 260 -0.61 -18.47 -8.39
CA GLY A 260 -0.72 -19.92 -8.50
C GLY A 260 -2.03 -20.44 -7.91
N PHE A 261 -2.39 -19.96 -6.72
CA PHE A 261 -3.64 -20.34 -6.07
C PHE A 261 -4.89 -19.95 -6.88
N LEU A 262 -4.95 -18.75 -7.44
CA LEU A 262 -6.09 -18.32 -8.27
C LEU A 262 -6.20 -19.15 -9.55
N LEU A 263 -5.07 -19.51 -10.17
CA LEU A 263 -5.04 -20.38 -11.36
C LEU A 263 -5.50 -21.80 -11.04
N GLU A 264 -5.09 -22.37 -9.89
CA GLU A 264 -5.62 -23.65 -9.38
C GLU A 264 -7.15 -23.61 -9.21
N ARG A 265 -7.70 -22.43 -8.92
CA ARG A 265 -9.14 -22.16 -8.81
C ARG A 265 -9.79 -21.73 -10.13
N ARG A 266 -9.08 -21.92 -11.25
CA ARG A 266 -9.52 -21.65 -12.63
C ARG A 266 -9.83 -20.18 -12.91
N ALA A 267 -9.09 -19.27 -12.28
CA ALA A 267 -9.11 -17.86 -12.69
C ALA A 267 -8.74 -17.74 -14.17
N SER A 268 -9.51 -16.96 -14.94
CA SER A 268 -9.25 -16.80 -16.37
C SER A 268 -8.05 -15.90 -16.62
N VAL A 269 -7.13 -16.36 -17.47
CA VAL A 269 -5.95 -15.61 -17.91
C VAL A 269 -6.24 -14.67 -19.08
N SER A 270 -7.41 -14.76 -19.72
CA SER A 270 -7.76 -14.07 -20.97
C SER A 270 -8.71 -12.88 -20.81
N ILE A 271 -9.15 -12.58 -19.59
CA ILE A 271 -9.99 -11.40 -19.31
C ILE A 271 -9.15 -10.15 -19.55
N ARG A 272 -9.70 -9.21 -20.33
CA ARG A 272 -9.06 -7.92 -20.62
C ARG A 272 -9.65 -6.83 -19.75
N ASP A 273 -8.81 -6.12 -18.99
CA ASP A 273 -9.24 -4.99 -18.18
C ASP A 273 -9.66 -3.78 -19.05
N ASP A 274 -10.52 -2.90 -18.53
CA ASP A 274 -10.98 -1.73 -19.30
C ASP A 274 -9.98 -0.57 -19.31
N VAL A 275 -8.94 -0.60 -18.47
CA VAL A 275 -7.94 0.47 -18.36
C VAL A 275 -6.91 0.38 -19.48
N PHE A 276 -6.45 -0.84 -19.79
CA PHE A 276 -5.39 -1.10 -20.75
C PHE A 276 -5.80 -2.03 -21.88
N GLY A 277 -6.97 -2.70 -21.78
CA GLY A 277 -7.35 -3.76 -22.70
C GLY A 277 -6.43 -4.98 -22.59
N ALA A 278 -5.78 -5.16 -21.44
CA ALA A 278 -4.67 -6.08 -21.23
C ALA A 278 -5.14 -7.33 -20.46
N GLU A 279 -4.63 -8.49 -20.84
CA GLU A 279 -4.89 -9.76 -20.15
C GLU A 279 -3.78 -10.10 -19.14
N ALA A 280 -3.88 -11.24 -18.45
CA ALA A 280 -2.94 -11.59 -17.38
C ALA A 280 -1.47 -11.58 -17.82
N LYS A 281 -1.19 -12.08 -19.04
CA LYS A 281 0.17 -12.08 -19.59
C LYS A 281 0.69 -10.67 -19.88
N ASP A 282 -0.15 -9.82 -20.48
CA ASP A 282 0.19 -8.42 -20.75
C ASP A 282 0.56 -7.68 -19.44
N TRP A 283 -0.19 -7.90 -18.36
CA TRP A 283 0.12 -7.36 -17.03
C TRP A 283 1.44 -7.90 -16.47
N ALA A 284 1.69 -9.21 -16.59
CA ALA A 284 2.91 -9.83 -16.09
C ALA A 284 4.16 -9.33 -16.81
N GLU A 285 4.09 -9.14 -18.13
CA GLU A 285 5.18 -8.55 -18.92
C GLU A 285 5.40 -7.09 -18.54
N ALA A 286 4.32 -6.32 -18.39
CA ALA A 286 4.40 -4.90 -18.09
C ALA A 286 4.91 -4.60 -16.66
N CYS A 287 4.61 -5.49 -15.70
CA CYS A 287 5.06 -5.36 -14.31
C CYS A 287 6.45 -5.99 -14.06
N ARG A 288 7.08 -6.62 -15.06
CA ARG A 288 8.35 -7.31 -14.90
C ARG A 288 9.45 -6.40 -14.31
N ASP A 289 9.97 -6.78 -13.16
CA ASP A 289 11.03 -6.05 -12.44
C ASP A 289 12.35 -6.82 -12.36
N GLY A 290 12.39 -8.05 -12.89
CA GLY A 290 13.55 -8.94 -12.85
C GLY A 290 13.68 -9.75 -11.56
N SER A 291 12.73 -9.60 -10.62
CA SER A 291 12.68 -10.42 -9.40
C SER A 291 12.32 -11.88 -9.71
N PRO A 292 12.74 -12.84 -8.87
CA PRO A 292 12.31 -14.23 -8.98
C PRO A 292 10.79 -14.40 -8.99
N ALA A 293 10.07 -13.60 -8.19
CA ALA A 293 8.61 -13.61 -8.14
C ALA A 293 7.97 -13.22 -9.49
N SER A 294 8.48 -12.18 -10.16
CA SER A 294 7.99 -11.82 -11.49
C SER A 294 8.24 -12.92 -12.54
N GLY A 295 9.36 -13.63 -12.43
CA GLY A 295 9.69 -14.77 -13.31
C GLY A 295 8.84 -16.01 -13.03
N GLU A 296 8.48 -16.25 -11.77
CA GLU A 296 7.56 -17.32 -11.37
C GLU A 296 6.16 -17.09 -11.94
N ILE A 297 5.65 -15.86 -11.84
CA ILE A 297 4.33 -15.51 -12.38
C ILE A 297 4.22 -15.81 -13.87
N LEU A 298 5.24 -15.46 -14.67
CA LEU A 298 5.24 -15.78 -16.10
C LEU A 298 5.18 -17.30 -16.35
N ARG A 299 5.96 -18.09 -15.60
CA ARG A 299 5.94 -19.56 -15.70
C ARG A 299 4.57 -20.15 -15.33
N LEU A 300 3.94 -19.63 -14.29
CA LEU A 300 2.59 -20.05 -13.87
C LEU A 300 1.55 -19.75 -14.96
N LEU A 301 1.61 -18.58 -15.60
CA LEU A 301 0.69 -18.21 -16.68
C LEU A 301 0.91 -19.03 -17.96
N GLU A 302 2.16 -19.33 -18.32
CA GLU A 302 2.48 -20.19 -19.47
C GLU A 302 1.95 -21.61 -19.30
N ALA A 303 2.07 -22.16 -18.09
CA ALA A 303 1.51 -23.47 -17.76
C ALA A 303 -0.03 -23.45 -17.87
N ALA A 304 -0.69 -22.44 -17.30
CA ALA A 304 -2.15 -22.35 -17.31
C ALA A 304 -2.75 -22.03 -18.70
N GLY A 305 -2.01 -21.39 -19.60
CA GLY A 305 -2.45 -21.09 -20.97
C GLY A 305 -2.23 -22.22 -21.98
N SER A 306 -1.59 -23.32 -21.56
CA SER A 306 -1.33 -24.49 -22.41
C SER A 306 -2.41 -25.58 -22.29
N ASP A 307 -3.35 -25.44 -21.36
CA ASP A 307 -4.47 -26.36 -21.07
C ASP A 307 -5.80 -25.85 -21.66
#